data_AF-A0A6B2LTZ3-F1
#
_entry.id   AF-A0A6B2LTZ3-F1
#
_cell.length_a   1.000
_cell.length_b   1.000
_cell.length_c   1.000
_cell.angle_alpha   90.00
_cell.angle_beta   90.00
_cell.angle_gamma   90.00
#
_symmetry.space_group_name_H-M   'P 1'
#
loop_
_entity.id
_entity.type
_entity.pdbx_description
1 polymer ?
#
loop_
_entity_poly.entity_id
_entity_poly.type
_entity_poly.pdbx_seq_one_letter_code
_entity_poly.pdbx_strand_id
1 'polypeptide(L)' 'MFYWFYGSKSNNTTDPLVIWLNGGPGASSMLGCFIENGPYRINLDGKTISSNPYGWNQNANLLFIDQPVGTG' A
#
# COMPACT_ATOMS: atom_id res chain seq x y z
N MET A 1 12.12 -10.77 1.92
CA MET A 1 11.58 -9.43 1.64
C MET A 1 10.17 -9.64 1.12
N PHE A 2 9.18 -9.03 1.75
CA PHE A 2 7.77 -9.18 1.39
C PHE A 2 7.30 -7.96 0.60
N TYR A 3 6.35 -8.15 -0.32
CA TYR A 3 5.74 -7.05 -1.07
C TYR A 3 4.23 -7.26 -1.24
N TRP A 4 3.49 -6.16 -1.38
CA TRP A 4 2.09 -6.16 -1.78
C TRP A 4 1.88 -5.21 -2.96
N PHE A 5 1.29 -5.73 -4.03
CA PHE A 5 0.96 -4.98 -5.24
C PHE A 5 -0.54 -4.73 -5.38
N TYR A 6 -0.91 -3.52 -5.79
CA TYR A 6 -2.26 -3.18 -6.23
C TYR A 6 -2.23 -2.52 -7.60
N GLY A 7 -3.01 -3.07 -8.54
CA GLY A 7 -3.18 -2.45 -9.85
C GLY A 7 -3.93 -1.12 -9.76
N SER A 8 -3.64 -0.23 -10.72
CA SER A 8 -4.43 0.97 -10.90
C SER A 8 -5.90 0.63 -11.21
N LYS A 9 -6.81 1.38 -10.60
CA LYS A 9 -8.26 1.32 -10.88
C LYS A 9 -8.62 2.06 -12.18
N SER A 10 -7.78 2.99 -12.66
CA SER A 10 -8.02 3.69 -13.93
C SER A 10 -7.56 2.85 -15.12
N ASN A 11 -6.26 2.61 -15.28
CA ASN A 11 -5.74 1.64 -16.26
C ASN A 11 -4.41 1.04 -15.80
N ASN A 12 -4.43 -0.20 -15.32
CA ASN A 12 -3.25 -0.89 -14.77
C ASN A 12 -2.12 -1.14 -15.79
N THR A 13 -2.36 -1.00 -17.11
CA THR A 13 -1.33 -1.20 -18.14
C THR A 13 -0.61 0.09 -18.55
N THR A 14 -1.26 1.25 -18.41
CA THR A 14 -0.71 2.54 -18.84
C THR A 14 -0.35 3.46 -17.69
N ASP A 15 -0.98 3.29 -16.53
CA ASP A 15 -0.72 4.12 -15.36
C ASP A 15 0.63 3.79 -14.71
N PRO A 16 1.30 4.80 -14.10
CA PRO A 16 2.65 4.62 -13.59
C PRO A 16 2.72 3.60 -12.45
N LEU A 17 3.89 2.97 -12.31
CA LEU A 17 4.26 2.21 -11.11
C LEU A 17 4.84 3.15 -10.05
N VAL A 18 4.28 3.11 -8.85
CA VAL A 18 4.77 3.82 -7.67
C VAL A 18 5.26 2.79 -6.66
N ILE A 19 6.51 2.95 -6.23
CA ILE A 19 7.09 2.18 -5.12
C ILE A 19 6.90 2.99 -3.84
N TRP A 20 6.34 2.36 -2.81
CA TRP A 20 6.16 2.95 -1.49
C TRP A 20 7.01 2.25 -0.45
N LEU A 21 7.79 3.03 0.30
CA LEU A 21 8.68 2.58 1.36
C LEU A 21 8.42 3.39 2.63
N ASN A 22 7.95 2.72 3.70
CA ASN A 22 7.99 3.33 5.01
C ASN A 22 9.42 3.28 5.59
N GLY A 23 9.70 4.19 6.53
CA GLY A 23 11.03 4.40 7.11
C GLY A 23 11.30 3.55 8.36
N GLY A 24 11.65 4.22 9.46
CA GLY A 24 12.10 3.59 10.70
C GLY A 24 13.54 3.98 11.02
N PRO A 25 14.55 3.14 10.72
CA PRO A 25 14.54 1.97 9.81
C PRO A 25 13.87 0.72 10.39
N GLY A 26 13.27 -0.10 9.52
CA GLY A 26 12.63 -1.37 9.91
C GLY A 26 11.11 -1.33 10.10
N ALA A 27 10.45 -0.22 9.77
CA ALA A 27 9.00 -0.14 9.82
C ALA A 27 8.38 -0.75 8.55
N SER A 28 7.33 -1.55 8.71
CA SER A 28 6.62 -2.17 7.59
C SER A 28 5.94 -1.12 6.70
N SER A 29 6.06 -1.30 5.38
CA SER A 29 5.31 -0.55 4.38
C SER A 29 3.83 -0.92 4.35
N MET A 30 3.42 -1.95 5.11
CA MET A 30 2.01 -2.24 5.34
C MET A 30 1.32 -1.13 6.15
N LEU A 31 2.08 -0.30 6.87
CA LEU A 31 1.55 0.95 7.43
C LEU A 31 1.05 1.86 6.31
N GLY A 32 1.89 2.17 5.31
CA GLY A 32 1.46 2.93 4.15
C GLY A 32 0.26 2.33 3.42
N CYS A 33 0.28 1.01 3.28
CA CYS A 33 -0.80 0.25 2.64
C CYS A 33 -2.15 0.42 3.35
N PHE A 34 -2.21 0.20 4.67
CA PHE A 34 -3.49 0.08 5.37
C PHE A 34 -3.93 1.31 6.17
N ILE A 35 -3.00 2.22 6.48
CA ILE A 35 -3.31 3.41 7.29
C ILE A 35 -2.99 4.74 6.58
N GLU A 36 -2.30 4.73 5.44
CA GLU A 36 -1.98 5.94 4.67
C GLU A 36 -2.72 5.99 3.34
N ASN A 37 -2.17 5.43 2.26
CA ASN A 37 -2.59 5.71 0.88
C ASN A 37 -2.93 4.48 0.04
N GLY A 38 -2.95 3.28 0.62
CA GLY A 38 -3.41 2.10 -0.10
C GLY A 38 -4.91 2.10 -0.39
N PRO A 39 -5.39 1.09 -1.14
CA PRO A 39 -6.77 1.01 -1.61
C PRO A 39 -7.80 0.73 -0.52
N TYR A 40 -7.37 0.20 0.63
CA TYR A 40 -8.24 -0.17 1.73
C TYR A 40 -7.66 0.34 3.05
N ARG A 41 -8.53 0.62 4.01
CA ARG A 41 -8.17 0.98 5.39
C ARG A 41 -8.66 -0.08 6.35
N ILE A 42 -7.81 -0.42 7.33
CA ILE A 42 -8.25 -1.21 8.48
C ILE A 42 -9.12 -0.32 9.37
N ASN A 43 -10.31 -0.78 9.71
CA ASN A 43 -11.22 -0.07 10.59
C ASN A 43 -10.80 -0.21 12.06
N LEU A 44 -11.32 0.65 12.94
CA LEU A 44 -10.95 0.67 14.36
C LEU A 44 -11.25 -0.63 15.12
N ASP A 45 -12.14 -1.47 14.59
CA ASP A 45 -12.42 -2.79 15.16
C ASP A 45 -11.28 -3.81 14.96
N GLY A 46 -10.28 -3.48 14.15
CA GLY A 46 -9.15 -4.34 13.80
C GLY A 46 -9.53 -5.60 13.02
N LYS A 47 -10.77 -5.69 12.52
CA LYS A 47 -11.34 -6.90 11.91
C LYS A 47 -11.93 -6.65 10.52
N THR A 48 -12.41 -5.44 10.27
CA THR A 48 -13.02 -5.08 9.00
C THR A 48 -12.16 -4.09 8.24
N ILE A 49 -12.38 -4.05 6.93
CA ILE A 49 -11.72 -3.09 6.04
C ILE A 49 -12.76 -2.23 5.32
N SER A 50 -12.40 -0.99 5.02
CA SER A 50 -13.19 -0.09 4.19
C SER A 50 -12.39 0.32 2.95
N SER A 51 -13.08 0.59 1.85
CA SER A 51 -12.44 1.15 0.65
C SER A 51 -11.93 2.56 0.94
N ASN A 52 -10.70 2.86 0.53
CA ASN A 52 -10.15 4.20 0.58
C ASN A 52 -10.52 4.96 -0.71
N PRO A 53 -11.46 5.93 -0.69
CA PRO A 53 -11.82 6.68 -1.89
C PRO A 53 -10.68 7.56 -2.40
N TYR A 54 -9.68 7.84 -1.56
CA TYR A 54 -8.48 8.63 -1.85
C TYR A 54 -7.21 7.78 -1.97
N GLY A 55 -7.37 6.46 -2.15
CA GLY A 55 -6.23 5.57 -2.36
C GLY A 55 -5.43 5.99 -3.59
N TRP A 56 -4.10 5.95 -3.53
CA TRP A 56 -3.27 6.35 -4.67
C TRP A 56 -3.43 5.42 -5.87
N ASN A 57 -3.98 4.23 -5.66
CA ASN A 57 -4.26 3.28 -6.72
C ASN A 57 -5.43 3.70 -7.63
N GLN A 58 -6.05 4.87 -7.40
CA GLN A 58 -7.01 5.45 -8.34
C GLN A 58 -6.35 5.77 -9.69
N ASN A 59 -5.05 6.10 -9.71
CA ASN A 59 -4.32 6.54 -10.91
C ASN A 59 -2.88 5.99 -11.00
N ALA A 60 -2.55 4.95 -10.22
CA ALA A 60 -1.22 4.35 -10.21
C ALA A 60 -1.27 2.88 -9.81
N ASN A 61 -0.32 2.10 -10.33
CA ASN A 61 0.01 0.80 -9.81
C ASN A 61 0.87 0.98 -8.56
N LEU A 62 0.49 0.41 -7.42
CA LEU A 62 1.20 0.59 -6.15
C LEU A 62 1.96 -0.68 -5.77
N LEU A 63 3.23 -0.53 -5.40
CA LEU A 63 4.07 -1.61 -4.85
C LEU A 63 4.61 -1.19 -3.48
N PHE A 64 4.07 -1.80 -2.43
CA PHE A 64 4.53 -1.63 -1.04
C PHE A 64 5.56 -2.71 -0.73
N ILE A 65 6.72 -2.34 -0.16
CA ILE A 65 7.82 -3.28 0.09
C ILE A 65 8.29 -3.17 1.53
N ASP A 66 8.29 -4.29 2.24
CA ASP A 66 8.86 -4.37 3.57
C ASP A 66 10.37 -4.57 3.48
N GLN A 67 11.11 -3.56 3.94
CA GLN A 67 12.57 -3.50 3.91
C GLN A 67 13.12 -2.88 5.21
N PRO A 68 14.35 -3.22 5.64
CA PRO A 68 15.24 -4.25 5.10
C PRO A 68 14.76 -5.68 5.42
N VAL A 69 15.62 -6.70 5.20
CA VAL A 69 15.33 -8.08 5.62
C VAL A 69 15.06 -8.13 7.12
N GLY A 70 13.93 -8.72 7.51
CA GLY A 70 13.48 -8.79 8.90
C GLY A 70 12.34 -7.82 9.23
N THR A 71 12.03 -6.85 8.36
CA THR A 71 10.83 -6.01 8.46
C THR A 71 9.57 -6.79 8.09
N GLY A 72 8.53 -6.66 8.92
CA GLY A 72 7.22 -7.31 8.75
C GLY A 72 6.65 -7.78 10.08
#